data_AF-A0A3R7I2N4-F1
#
_entry.id   AF-A0A3R7I2N4-F1
#
_cell.length_a   1.000
_cell.length_b   1.000
_cell.length_c   1.000
_cell.angle_alpha   90.00
_cell.angle_beta   90.00
_cell.angle_gamma   90.00
#
_symmetry.space_group_name_H-M   'P 1'
#
loop_
_entity.id
_entity.type
_entity.pdbx_description
1 polymer ?
#
loop_
_entity_poly.entity_id
_entity_poly.type
_entity_poly.pdbx_seq_one_letter_code
_entity_poly.pdbx_strand_id
1 'polypeptide(L)'
;MINSRIDAPQHELNVISSLLRDGAVANQLVDWSRADPQYWLRADHFKTAWLGDAYHALLSGGLKDIQQYLQANPNADPAHVTASAVIARMAMPYQQRAAAGDTSAQAALANSEYWAEVHRSIRELAQPTWPSRTEHARHDAYVVARAAEHPSATKDVPFDLSRSRGYDNDARTKELAVIGAVINKPSRVQQFRYRPSSPDASPYWLQPQDFGDPATAEIWDALVTGPDPAIALPAATDPRLTPQQRAAAMIGHISTRLYYNDYHRSTGDEAAKARLDNGTIQTIAEYLARASDPQFSPNPDNAGVYATRFILEPSIPAAVEDLAGRVRDHGLSDASLYQVGLELSTDLHALDRLQERLDNALRPYADPSTPAPTTMPAPDQTEGPSYTSRDTERRVLISLMQDPDQIHSNGPTRALAKQHFTQPEHTYLFKAIKSLPPHSAKDPWILTSRAHQLARHDSAPPLRPDELDNIFYAARTLRVPPADQYASHLVVMTVRRTARDASTAVQAAARQSTDPRQLLKQSRQHFQQATNEALQYHQQSVPEPTRYATHQASTV
;
A
#
# COMPACT_ATOMS: atom_id res chain seq x y z
N MET A 1 -14.31 9.68 -30.63
CA MET A 1 -15.04 8.40 -30.49
C MET A 1 -14.59 7.77 -29.20
N ILE A 2 -15.50 7.64 -28.23
CA ILE A 2 -15.24 7.05 -26.91
C ILE A 2 -15.41 5.54 -27.07
N ASN A 3 -14.34 4.76 -26.84
CA ASN A 3 -14.33 3.32 -27.10
C ASN A 3 -15.01 2.56 -25.96
N SER A 4 -16.35 2.53 -25.99
CA SER A 4 -17.21 1.86 -25.00
C SER A 4 -17.11 0.33 -24.97
N ARG A 5 -16.24 -0.29 -25.78
CA ARG A 5 -16.09 -1.75 -25.88
C ARG A 5 -15.00 -2.33 -25.00
N ILE A 6 -13.93 -1.56 -24.75
CA ILE A 6 -12.80 -1.99 -23.94
C ILE A 6 -12.96 -1.25 -22.61
N ASP A 7 -13.65 -1.88 -21.65
CA ASP A 7 -13.92 -1.32 -20.32
C ASP A 7 -12.62 -1.22 -19.48
N ALA A 8 -11.71 -0.35 -19.90
CA ALA A 8 -10.38 -0.16 -19.32
C ALA A 8 -9.99 1.32 -19.29
N PRO A 9 -9.19 1.76 -18.29
CA PRO A 9 -8.66 3.13 -18.26
C PRO A 9 -7.81 3.45 -19.49
N GLN A 10 -8.02 4.63 -20.10
CA GLN A 10 -7.31 5.03 -21.32
C GLN A 10 -5.78 5.06 -21.14
N HIS A 11 -5.27 5.38 -19.95
CA HIS A 11 -3.82 5.37 -19.67
C HIS A 11 -3.23 3.96 -19.83
N GLU A 12 -3.92 2.92 -19.35
CA GLU A 12 -3.47 1.53 -19.52
C GLU A 12 -3.45 1.14 -21.00
N LEU A 13 -4.49 1.53 -21.75
CA LEU A 13 -4.57 1.32 -23.20
C LEU A 13 -3.45 2.03 -23.95
N ASN A 14 -3.11 3.26 -23.56
CA ASN A 14 -2.06 4.06 -24.19
C ASN A 14 -0.66 3.50 -23.93
N VAL A 15 -0.38 2.97 -22.73
CA VAL A 15 0.90 2.32 -22.44
C VAL A 15 1.12 1.14 -23.37
N ILE A 16 0.11 0.27 -23.50
CA ILE A 16 0.17 -0.89 -24.39
C ILE A 16 0.29 -0.44 -25.85
N SER A 17 -0.55 0.49 -26.31
CA SER A 17 -0.48 1.04 -27.67
C SER A 17 0.89 1.64 -28.00
N SER A 18 1.49 2.38 -27.07
CA SER A 18 2.81 3.00 -27.27
C SER A 18 3.92 1.95 -27.39
N LEU A 19 3.90 0.91 -26.56
CA LEU A 19 4.85 -0.21 -26.64
C LEU A 19 4.69 -1.02 -27.93
N LEU A 20 3.45 -1.25 -28.38
CA LEU A 20 3.16 -1.99 -29.61
C LEU A 20 3.68 -1.27 -30.86
N ARG A 21 3.71 0.07 -30.83
CA ARG A 21 4.13 0.91 -31.97
C ARG A 21 5.63 1.16 -31.99
N ASP A 22 6.22 1.36 -30.82
CA ASP A 22 7.62 1.71 -30.68
C ASP A 22 8.24 1.01 -29.48
N GLY A 23 9.05 -0.02 -29.74
CA GLY A 23 9.77 -0.75 -28.71
C GLY A 23 10.78 0.10 -27.93
N ALA A 24 11.20 1.26 -28.46
CA ALA A 24 12.07 2.18 -27.73
C ALA A 24 11.38 2.82 -26.52
N VAL A 25 10.04 2.82 -26.48
CA VAL A 25 9.24 3.24 -25.31
C VAL A 25 9.64 2.46 -24.06
N ALA A 26 10.03 1.19 -24.19
CA ALA A 26 10.49 0.38 -23.06
C ALA A 26 11.65 1.05 -22.30
N ASN A 27 12.55 1.78 -22.98
CA ASN A 27 13.68 2.47 -22.35
C ASN A 27 13.24 3.63 -21.44
N GLN A 28 12.06 4.20 -21.68
CA GLN A 28 11.48 5.26 -20.85
C GLN A 28 10.88 4.69 -19.54
N LEU A 29 10.62 3.38 -19.52
CA LEU A 29 10.03 2.66 -18.39
C LEU A 29 11.08 2.03 -17.47
N VAL A 30 12.36 2.16 -17.81
CA VAL A 30 13.49 1.64 -17.02
C VAL A 30 13.98 2.72 -16.07
N ASP A 31 14.17 2.36 -14.80
CA ASP A 31 14.91 3.19 -13.86
C ASP A 31 16.42 2.95 -14.00
N TRP A 32 17.05 3.80 -14.80
CA TRP A 32 18.50 3.78 -15.04
C TRP A 32 19.33 4.28 -13.86
N SER A 33 18.70 4.79 -12.80
CA SER A 33 19.42 5.31 -11.62
C SER A 33 19.82 4.22 -10.62
N ARG A 34 19.32 2.99 -10.81
CA ARG A 34 19.64 1.81 -9.97
C ARG A 34 20.90 1.10 -10.46
N ALA A 35 21.61 0.46 -9.52
CA ALA A 35 22.76 -0.41 -9.83
C ALA A 35 22.36 -1.62 -10.69
N ASP A 36 21.11 -2.06 -10.59
CA ASP A 36 20.48 -3.06 -11.46
C ASP A 36 19.22 -2.41 -12.06
N PRO A 37 19.26 -1.88 -13.31
CA PRO A 37 18.14 -1.17 -13.91
C PRO A 37 16.91 -2.07 -14.05
N GLN A 38 15.80 -1.66 -13.45
CA GLN A 38 14.54 -2.39 -13.49
C GLN A 38 13.43 -1.52 -14.07
N TYR A 39 12.39 -2.17 -14.61
CA TYR A 39 11.18 -1.45 -15.01
C TYR A 39 10.47 -0.93 -13.76
N TRP A 40 10.22 0.37 -13.70
CA TRP A 40 9.50 0.97 -12.57
C TRP A 40 7.99 0.75 -12.66
N LEU A 41 7.43 0.63 -13.87
CA LEU A 41 6.07 0.16 -14.08
C LEU A 41 6.04 -1.38 -14.04
N ARG A 42 5.12 -1.96 -13.28
CA ARG A 42 4.97 -3.41 -13.12
C ARG A 42 3.62 -3.87 -13.65
N ALA A 43 3.53 -5.16 -14.00
CA ALA A 43 2.30 -5.74 -14.55
C ALA A 43 1.12 -5.69 -13.56
N ASP A 44 1.40 -5.81 -12.26
CA ASP A 44 0.42 -5.71 -11.17
C ASP A 44 -0.05 -4.26 -10.92
N HIS A 45 0.55 -3.26 -11.58
CA HIS A 45 0.05 -1.89 -11.54
C HIS A 45 -1.17 -1.64 -12.43
N PHE A 46 -1.46 -2.54 -13.37
CA PHE A 46 -2.63 -2.42 -14.23
C PHE A 46 -3.88 -2.90 -13.49
N LYS A 47 -4.92 -2.08 -13.47
CA LYS A 47 -6.25 -2.45 -12.99
C LYS A 47 -6.88 -3.50 -13.91
N THR A 48 -6.66 -3.39 -15.21
CA THR A 48 -7.16 -4.34 -16.19
C THR A 48 -6.16 -5.50 -16.33
N ALA A 49 -6.49 -6.66 -15.75
CA ALA A 49 -5.58 -7.81 -15.67
C ALA A 49 -4.95 -8.20 -17.02
N TRP A 50 -5.74 -8.28 -18.10
CA TRP A 50 -5.21 -8.67 -19.41
C TRP A 50 -4.26 -7.62 -20.01
N LEU A 51 -4.40 -6.33 -19.67
CA LEU A 51 -3.45 -5.29 -20.06
C LEU A 51 -2.14 -5.44 -19.29
N GLY A 52 -2.20 -5.78 -18.00
CA GLY A 52 -1.00 -6.13 -17.21
C GLY A 52 -0.26 -7.34 -17.78
N ASP A 53 -0.99 -8.38 -18.19
CA ASP A 53 -0.41 -9.56 -18.84
C ASP A 53 0.17 -9.24 -20.23
N ALA A 54 -0.49 -8.38 -21.02
CA ALA A 54 0.02 -7.90 -22.30
C ALA A 54 1.29 -7.07 -22.11
N TYR A 55 1.33 -6.20 -21.09
CA TYR A 55 2.52 -5.43 -20.71
C TYR A 55 3.70 -6.36 -20.38
N HIS A 56 3.47 -7.35 -19.52
CA HIS A 56 4.49 -8.34 -19.18
C HIS A 56 4.96 -9.13 -20.40
N ALA A 57 4.04 -9.55 -21.27
CA ALA A 57 4.37 -10.26 -22.50
C ALA A 57 5.25 -9.43 -23.44
N LEU A 58 4.95 -8.14 -23.62
CA LEU A 58 5.74 -7.22 -24.44
C LEU A 58 7.17 -7.09 -23.91
N LEU A 59 7.34 -6.84 -22.61
CA LEU A 59 8.66 -6.62 -22.01
C LEU A 59 9.48 -7.90 -21.80
N SER A 60 8.84 -9.05 -21.64
CA SER A 60 9.52 -10.34 -21.46
C SER A 60 10.05 -10.95 -22.75
N GLY A 61 10.02 -10.22 -23.88
CA GLY A 61 10.51 -10.66 -25.18
C GLY A 61 9.52 -10.46 -26.33
N GLY A 62 8.26 -10.13 -26.03
CA GLY A 62 7.23 -9.91 -27.04
C GLY A 62 7.56 -8.81 -28.06
N LEU A 63 8.28 -7.75 -27.65
CA LEU A 63 8.75 -6.72 -28.60
C LEU A 63 9.71 -7.29 -29.66
N LYS A 64 10.57 -8.25 -29.29
CA LYS A 64 11.46 -8.96 -30.24
C LYS A 64 10.67 -9.94 -31.10
N ASP A 65 9.72 -10.64 -30.51
CA ASP A 65 8.85 -11.59 -31.23
C ASP A 65 8.04 -10.85 -32.31
N ILE A 66 7.45 -9.68 -31.99
CA ILE A 66 6.74 -8.84 -32.97
C ILE A 66 7.63 -8.52 -34.16
N GLN A 67 8.87 -8.07 -33.93
CA GLN A 67 9.82 -7.76 -35.01
C GLN A 67 10.12 -8.98 -35.88
N GLN A 68 10.37 -10.15 -35.27
CA GLN A 68 10.62 -11.39 -35.99
C GLN A 68 9.42 -11.83 -36.83
N TYR A 69 8.21 -11.74 -36.27
CA TYR A 69 6.98 -12.12 -36.96
C TYR A 69 6.64 -11.17 -38.12
N LEU A 70 6.88 -9.87 -37.96
CA LEU A 70 6.71 -8.88 -39.04
C LEU A 70 7.73 -9.11 -40.17
N GLN A 71 8.98 -9.45 -39.83
CA GLN A 71 10.00 -9.80 -40.83
C GLN A 71 9.64 -11.08 -41.59
N ALA A 72 9.09 -12.08 -40.89
CA ALA A 72 8.66 -13.33 -41.50
C ALA A 72 7.38 -13.18 -42.37
N ASN A 73 6.56 -12.16 -42.12
CA ASN A 73 5.27 -11.95 -42.78
C ASN A 73 5.13 -10.52 -43.34
N PRO A 74 5.98 -10.10 -44.31
CA PRO A 74 6.07 -8.71 -44.75
C PRO A 74 4.81 -8.18 -45.45
N ASN A 75 3.92 -9.07 -45.94
CA ASN A 75 2.70 -8.70 -46.65
C ASN A 75 1.42 -8.85 -45.80
N ALA A 76 1.54 -9.28 -44.54
CA ALA A 76 0.39 -9.44 -43.65
C ALA A 76 0.02 -8.11 -42.99
N ASP A 77 -1.24 -7.97 -42.53
CA ASP A 77 -1.69 -6.82 -41.74
C ASP A 77 -0.81 -6.70 -40.47
N PRO A 78 0.01 -5.64 -40.34
CA PRO A 78 0.95 -5.51 -39.23
C PRO A 78 0.26 -5.56 -37.86
N ALA A 79 -0.93 -4.98 -37.74
CA ALA A 79 -1.67 -5.00 -36.48
C ALA A 79 -2.16 -6.41 -36.12
N HIS A 80 -2.53 -7.21 -37.12
CA HIS A 80 -2.92 -8.60 -36.93
C HIS A 80 -1.73 -9.49 -36.53
N VAL A 81 -0.57 -9.29 -37.19
CA VAL A 81 0.67 -10.02 -36.87
C VAL A 81 1.13 -9.68 -35.45
N THR A 82 1.15 -8.39 -35.10
CA THR A 82 1.48 -7.91 -33.77
C THR A 82 0.56 -8.51 -32.70
N ALA A 83 -0.76 -8.47 -32.91
CA ALA A 83 -1.71 -9.06 -31.96
C ALA A 83 -1.47 -10.56 -31.75
N SER A 84 -1.18 -11.29 -32.83
CA SER A 84 -0.92 -12.73 -32.76
C SER A 84 0.37 -13.05 -31.99
N ALA A 85 1.44 -12.27 -32.19
CA ALA A 85 2.70 -12.43 -31.46
C ALA A 85 2.54 -12.17 -29.95
N VAL A 86 1.79 -11.12 -29.58
CA VAL A 86 1.54 -10.79 -28.17
C VAL A 86 0.69 -11.87 -27.51
N ILE A 87 -0.39 -12.33 -28.15
CA ILE A 87 -1.26 -13.40 -27.62
C ILE A 87 -0.48 -14.69 -27.41
N ALA A 88 0.38 -15.08 -28.36
CA ALA A 88 1.21 -16.27 -28.23
C ALA A 88 2.13 -16.21 -27.00
N ARG A 89 2.68 -15.02 -26.71
CA ARG A 89 3.54 -14.80 -25.55
C ARG A 89 2.73 -14.78 -24.24
N MET A 90 1.57 -14.12 -24.23
CA MET A 90 0.64 -14.09 -23.08
C MET A 90 0.13 -15.49 -22.69
N ALA A 91 -0.05 -16.39 -23.67
CA ALA A 91 -0.56 -17.73 -23.41
C ALA A 91 0.39 -18.60 -22.55
N MET A 92 1.71 -18.38 -22.62
CA MET A 92 2.68 -19.21 -21.89
C MET A 92 2.56 -19.11 -20.36
N PRO A 93 2.55 -17.90 -19.74
CA PRO A 93 2.29 -17.76 -18.30
C PRO A 93 0.97 -18.38 -17.86
N TYR A 94 -0.08 -18.26 -18.67
CA TYR A 94 -1.39 -18.87 -18.39
C TYR A 94 -1.31 -20.40 -18.36
N GLN A 95 -0.59 -21.01 -19.31
CA GLN A 95 -0.38 -22.46 -19.34
C GLN A 95 0.40 -22.94 -18.10
N GLN A 96 1.43 -22.20 -17.69
CA GLN A 96 2.22 -22.53 -16.50
C GLN A 96 1.40 -22.42 -15.21
N ARG A 97 0.64 -21.33 -15.05
CA ARG A 97 -0.28 -21.15 -13.91
C ARG A 97 -1.36 -22.23 -13.88
N ALA A 98 -1.95 -22.57 -15.02
CA ALA A 98 -2.94 -23.62 -15.12
C ALA A 98 -2.37 -25.00 -14.75
N ALA A 99 -1.13 -25.30 -15.16
CA ALA A 99 -0.41 -26.52 -14.78
C ALA A 99 -0.07 -26.56 -13.28
N ALA A 100 0.12 -25.40 -12.64
CA ALA A 100 0.33 -25.26 -11.20
C ALA A 100 -0.97 -25.29 -10.37
N GLY A 101 -2.14 -25.49 -11.01
CA GLY A 101 -3.43 -25.60 -10.33
C GLY A 101 -4.23 -24.29 -10.19
N ASP A 102 -3.83 -23.21 -10.88
CA ASP A 102 -4.59 -21.96 -10.89
C ASP A 102 -5.88 -22.09 -11.70
N THR A 103 -7.02 -22.10 -11.00
CA THR A 103 -8.35 -22.25 -11.57
C THR A 103 -8.76 -21.07 -12.47
N SER A 104 -8.26 -19.86 -12.21
CA SER A 104 -8.52 -18.68 -13.04
C SER A 104 -7.81 -18.76 -14.39
N ALA A 105 -6.56 -19.25 -14.39
CA ALA A 105 -5.79 -19.46 -15.61
C ALA A 105 -6.37 -20.62 -16.45
N GLN A 106 -6.84 -21.69 -15.80
CA GLN A 106 -7.55 -22.79 -16.46
C GLN A 106 -8.84 -22.32 -17.13
N ALA A 107 -9.65 -21.51 -16.44
CA ALA A 107 -10.87 -20.95 -16.99
C ALA A 107 -10.62 -20.01 -18.18
N ALA A 108 -9.59 -19.16 -18.10
CA ALA A 108 -9.23 -18.26 -19.19
C ALA A 108 -8.74 -19.03 -20.44
N LEU A 109 -7.92 -20.08 -20.28
CA LEU A 109 -7.48 -20.93 -21.39
C LEU A 109 -8.63 -21.71 -22.04
N ALA A 110 -9.66 -22.06 -21.28
CA ALA A 110 -10.84 -22.74 -21.80
C ALA A 110 -11.84 -21.79 -22.51
N ASN A 111 -11.68 -20.47 -22.37
CA ASN A 111 -12.60 -19.48 -22.93
C ASN A 111 -12.07 -18.89 -24.25
N SER A 112 -12.53 -19.41 -25.38
CA SER A 112 -12.13 -18.92 -26.71
C SER A 112 -12.62 -17.50 -27.02
N GLU A 113 -13.76 -17.09 -26.47
CA GLU A 113 -14.32 -15.75 -26.68
C GLU A 113 -13.46 -14.69 -26.01
N TYR A 114 -12.94 -14.98 -24.81
CA TYR A 114 -11.99 -14.12 -24.11
C TYR A 114 -10.74 -13.84 -24.97
N TRP A 115 -10.09 -14.87 -25.50
CA TRP A 115 -8.89 -14.69 -26.33
C TRP A 115 -9.18 -13.99 -27.66
N ALA A 116 -10.35 -14.20 -28.25
CA ALA A 116 -10.78 -13.48 -29.44
C ALA A 116 -10.98 -11.98 -29.16
N GLU A 117 -11.49 -11.61 -27.99
CA GLU A 117 -11.66 -10.22 -27.58
C GLU A 117 -10.33 -9.54 -27.26
N VAL A 118 -9.42 -10.22 -26.56
CA VAL A 118 -8.07 -9.72 -26.28
C VAL A 118 -7.30 -9.53 -27.59
N HIS A 119 -7.38 -10.48 -28.52
CA HIS A 119 -6.75 -10.36 -29.84
C HIS A 119 -7.27 -9.15 -30.62
N ARG A 120 -8.60 -8.97 -30.66
CA ARG A 120 -9.22 -7.81 -31.32
C ARG A 120 -8.78 -6.50 -30.67
N SER A 121 -8.77 -6.45 -29.34
CA SER A 121 -8.36 -5.28 -28.57
C SER A 121 -6.90 -4.91 -28.84
N ILE A 122 -5.97 -5.87 -28.80
CA ILE A 122 -4.55 -5.61 -29.13
C ILE A 122 -4.40 -5.15 -30.58
N ARG A 123 -5.16 -5.73 -31.52
CA ARG A 123 -5.15 -5.30 -32.92
C ARG A 123 -5.61 -3.86 -33.06
N GLU A 124 -6.64 -3.44 -32.33
CA GLU A 124 -7.12 -2.04 -32.31
C GLU A 124 -6.07 -1.09 -31.72
N LEU A 125 -5.42 -1.48 -30.61
CA LEU A 125 -4.34 -0.70 -29.98
C LEU A 125 -3.10 -0.57 -30.89
N ALA A 126 -2.80 -1.60 -31.67
CA ALA A 126 -1.68 -1.58 -32.62
C ALA A 126 -1.93 -0.69 -33.85
N GLN A 127 -3.18 -0.29 -34.15
CA GLN A 127 -3.49 0.56 -35.30
C GLN A 127 -2.86 1.94 -35.13
N PRO A 128 -2.26 2.55 -36.16
CA PRO A 128 -1.71 3.92 -36.11
C PRO A 128 -2.74 5.00 -35.74
N THR A 129 -4.03 4.73 -35.98
CA THR A 129 -5.15 5.64 -35.71
C THR A 129 -5.53 5.73 -34.23
N TRP A 130 -5.04 4.84 -33.36
CA TRP A 130 -5.27 4.93 -31.92
C TRP A 130 -4.64 6.22 -31.33
N PRO A 131 -5.31 6.95 -30.42
CA PRO A 131 -4.85 8.26 -29.93
C PRO A 131 -3.75 8.16 -28.85
N SER A 132 -2.70 7.37 -29.08
CA SER A 132 -1.53 7.29 -28.20
C SER A 132 -0.32 8.03 -28.80
N ARG A 133 0.51 8.65 -27.96
CA ARG A 133 1.79 9.24 -28.38
C ARG A 133 2.94 8.69 -27.56
N THR A 134 4.00 8.27 -28.25
CA THR A 134 5.20 7.69 -27.63
C THR A 134 5.95 8.67 -26.72
N GLU A 135 5.83 9.98 -27.00
CA GLU A 135 6.36 11.07 -26.18
C GLU A 135 5.68 11.19 -24.80
N HIS A 136 4.49 10.61 -24.64
CA HIS A 136 3.73 10.64 -23.39
C HIS A 136 3.63 9.27 -22.72
N ALA A 137 4.25 8.24 -23.29
CA ALA A 137 4.17 6.88 -22.77
C ALA A 137 4.72 6.77 -21.34
N ARG A 138 5.80 7.51 -21.03
CA ARG A 138 6.33 7.61 -19.66
C ARG A 138 5.32 8.21 -18.68
N HIS A 139 4.58 9.23 -19.11
CA HIS A 139 3.56 9.88 -18.30
C HIS A 139 2.33 9.00 -18.11
N ASP A 140 1.83 8.35 -19.17
CA ASP A 140 0.73 7.39 -19.05
C ASP A 140 1.11 6.21 -18.14
N ALA A 141 2.32 5.68 -18.27
CA ALA A 141 2.85 4.65 -17.39
C ALA A 141 2.97 5.13 -15.93
N TYR A 142 3.35 6.39 -15.72
CA TYR A 142 3.44 6.97 -14.38
C TYR A 142 2.06 7.05 -13.72
N VAL A 143 1.04 7.45 -14.48
CA VAL A 143 -0.34 7.46 -14.00
C VAL A 143 -0.81 6.05 -13.61
N VAL A 144 -0.48 5.04 -14.40
CA VAL A 144 -0.80 3.62 -14.07
C VAL A 144 -0.07 3.17 -12.80
N ALA A 145 1.25 3.33 -12.73
CA ALA A 145 2.06 2.93 -11.57
C ALA A 145 1.57 3.60 -10.28
N ARG A 146 1.33 4.91 -10.35
CA ARG A 146 0.86 5.69 -9.21
C ARG A 146 -0.55 5.33 -8.79
N ALA A 147 -1.46 5.06 -9.73
CA ALA A 147 -2.81 4.62 -9.41
C ALA A 147 -2.82 3.27 -8.69
N ALA A 148 -1.81 2.42 -8.89
CA ALA A 148 -1.66 1.18 -8.15
C ALA A 148 -1.03 1.35 -6.77
N GLU A 149 0.00 2.20 -6.66
CA GLU A 149 0.69 2.46 -5.38
C GLU A 149 -0.13 3.33 -4.42
N HIS A 150 -0.91 4.24 -4.99
CA HIS A 150 -1.81 5.14 -4.30
C HIS A 150 -3.18 5.04 -4.96
N PRO A 151 -3.93 3.94 -4.75
CA PRO A 151 -5.27 3.80 -5.28
C PRO A 151 -6.07 4.99 -4.83
N SER A 152 -6.44 5.83 -5.80
CA SER A 152 -7.24 7.00 -5.53
C SER A 152 -8.56 6.49 -4.96
N ALA A 153 -8.80 6.74 -3.66
CA ALA A 153 -10.13 6.53 -3.06
C ALA A 153 -11.20 7.40 -3.77
N THR A 154 -10.74 8.36 -4.56
CA THR A 154 -11.50 9.35 -5.30
C THR A 154 -11.67 8.95 -6.76
N LYS A 155 -12.66 8.08 -7.01
CA LYS A 155 -13.37 8.06 -8.30
C LYS A 155 -13.93 9.45 -8.66
N ASP A 156 -14.08 10.31 -7.66
CA ASP A 156 -14.47 11.71 -7.77
C ASP A 156 -13.34 12.58 -7.18
N VAL A 157 -12.42 13.07 -8.01
CA VAL A 157 -11.53 14.16 -7.58
C VAL A 157 -12.25 15.47 -7.89
N PRO A 158 -12.91 16.14 -6.94
CA PRO A 158 -13.46 17.47 -7.18
C PRO A 158 -12.30 18.46 -7.32
N PHE A 159 -12.00 18.91 -8.54
CA PHE A 159 -11.20 20.13 -8.73
C PHE A 159 -12.11 21.32 -8.53
N ASP A 160 -12.29 21.71 -7.27
CA ASP A 160 -12.92 22.97 -6.95
C ASP A 160 -11.99 23.82 -6.10
N LEU A 161 -11.16 24.64 -6.77
CA LEU A 161 -10.38 25.70 -6.12
C LEU A 161 -11.26 26.88 -5.67
N SER A 162 -12.55 26.89 -6.05
CA SER A 162 -13.48 28.04 -5.95
C SER A 162 -14.63 27.89 -4.93
N ARG A 163 -15.01 26.68 -4.47
CA ARG A 163 -15.98 26.46 -3.39
C ARG A 163 -15.65 25.28 -2.48
N SER A 164 -16.08 25.47 -1.23
CA SER A 164 -15.82 24.62 -0.07
C SER A 164 -16.92 23.58 0.11
N ARG A 165 -16.57 22.29 0.02
CA ARG A 165 -17.23 21.26 0.81
C ARG A 165 -16.16 20.43 1.49
N GLY A 166 -16.12 20.53 2.82
CA GLY A 166 -15.36 19.62 3.69
C GLY A 166 -13.88 19.97 3.94
N TYR A 167 -13.24 20.81 3.12
CA TYR A 167 -11.84 21.24 3.32
C TYR A 167 -11.76 22.71 3.75
N ASP A 168 -10.90 23.00 4.73
CA ASP A 168 -10.68 24.34 5.24
C ASP A 168 -10.00 25.21 4.17
N ASN A 169 -10.64 26.34 3.80
CA ASN A 169 -10.06 27.29 2.85
C ASN A 169 -8.68 27.79 3.30
N ASP A 170 -8.42 27.81 4.61
CA ASP A 170 -7.11 28.15 5.19
C ASP A 170 -6.05 27.07 4.88
N ALA A 171 -6.39 25.79 4.98
CA ALA A 171 -5.48 24.68 4.66
C ALA A 171 -5.09 24.69 3.17
N ARG A 172 -6.06 24.88 2.27
CA ARG A 172 -5.81 25.04 0.83
C ARG A 172 -4.92 26.23 0.52
N THR A 173 -5.17 27.36 1.17
CA THR A 173 -4.36 28.58 0.98
C THR A 173 -2.90 28.34 1.37
N LYS A 174 -2.66 27.59 2.45
CA LYS A 174 -1.30 27.21 2.88
C LYS A 174 -0.61 26.26 1.90
N GLU A 175 -1.32 25.27 1.36
CA GLU A 175 -0.78 24.38 0.32
C GLU A 175 -0.42 25.14 -0.95
N LEU A 176 -1.30 26.04 -1.40
CA LEU A 176 -1.06 26.91 -2.54
C LEU A 176 0.11 27.86 -2.29
N ALA A 177 0.30 28.35 -1.07
CA ALA A 177 1.46 29.18 -0.72
C ALA A 177 2.78 28.41 -0.86
N VAL A 178 2.82 27.13 -0.48
CA VAL A 178 4.00 26.26 -0.66
C VAL A 178 4.30 26.05 -2.16
N ILE A 179 3.28 25.70 -2.94
CA ILE A 179 3.38 25.52 -4.39
C ILE A 179 3.84 26.83 -5.06
N GLY A 180 3.17 27.93 -4.74
CA GLY A 180 3.44 29.26 -5.26
C GLY A 180 4.84 29.76 -4.94
N ALA A 181 5.34 29.48 -3.73
CA ALA A 181 6.70 29.83 -3.33
C ALA A 181 7.76 29.16 -4.23
N VAL A 182 7.55 27.91 -4.62
CA VAL A 182 8.42 27.17 -5.55
C VAL A 182 8.26 27.68 -6.98
N ILE A 183 7.04 27.94 -7.46
CA ILE A 183 6.80 28.52 -8.79
C ILE A 183 7.49 29.90 -8.93
N ASN A 184 7.36 30.75 -7.90
CA ASN A 184 7.99 32.07 -7.85
C ASN A 184 9.53 31.98 -7.91
N LYS A 185 10.10 31.04 -7.14
CA LYS A 185 11.54 30.85 -7.02
C LYS A 185 11.88 29.34 -7.02
N PRO A 186 12.14 28.73 -8.19
CA PRO A 186 12.30 27.27 -8.31
C PRO A 186 13.44 26.69 -7.46
N SER A 187 14.49 27.47 -7.18
CA SER A 187 15.56 27.07 -6.25
C SER A 187 15.05 26.73 -4.84
N ARG A 188 13.89 27.22 -4.40
CA ARG A 188 13.28 26.85 -3.11
C ARG A 188 12.90 25.37 -3.05
N VAL A 189 12.79 24.69 -4.18
CA VAL A 189 12.54 23.25 -4.22
C VAL A 189 13.60 22.44 -3.46
N GLN A 190 14.82 22.99 -3.30
CA GLN A 190 15.89 22.37 -2.53
C GLN A 190 15.55 22.20 -1.04
N GLN A 191 14.63 23.02 -0.50
CA GLN A 191 14.13 22.87 0.86
C GLN A 191 13.37 21.56 1.07
N PHE A 192 12.86 20.99 -0.02
CA PHE A 192 12.09 19.75 -0.05
C PHE A 192 12.93 18.53 -0.42
N ARG A 193 14.19 18.70 -0.84
CA ARG A 193 15.03 17.59 -1.31
C ARG A 193 15.68 16.82 -0.18
N TYR A 194 15.80 15.52 -0.37
CA TYR A 194 16.57 14.63 0.49
C TYR A 194 17.14 13.47 -0.34
N ARG A 195 17.94 12.62 0.29
CA ARG A 195 18.43 11.37 -0.31
C ARG A 195 17.70 10.22 0.36
N PRO A 196 16.65 9.66 -0.27
CA PRO A 196 15.96 8.53 0.31
C PRO A 196 16.88 7.30 0.41
N SER A 197 16.62 6.49 1.42
CA SER A 197 17.23 5.19 1.66
C SER A 197 16.89 4.19 0.54
N SER A 198 15.67 4.28 0.00
CA SER A 198 15.23 3.53 -1.17
C SER A 198 15.53 4.30 -2.47
N PRO A 199 16.17 3.68 -3.47
CA PRO A 199 16.39 4.31 -4.77
C PRO A 199 15.08 4.59 -5.53
N ASP A 200 14.01 3.85 -5.22
CA ASP A 200 12.70 3.98 -5.88
C ASP A 200 11.84 5.09 -5.26
N ALA A 201 12.26 5.67 -4.13
CA ALA A 201 11.50 6.72 -3.47
C ALA A 201 11.78 8.08 -4.11
N SER A 202 10.75 8.93 -4.16
CA SER A 202 10.90 10.27 -4.70
C SER A 202 11.96 11.06 -3.92
N PRO A 203 12.81 11.87 -4.60
CA PRO A 203 13.90 12.63 -3.99
C PRO A 203 13.41 13.85 -3.17
N TYR A 204 12.09 13.98 -2.98
CA TYR A 204 11.47 15.07 -2.23
C TYR A 204 10.77 14.53 -0.98
N TRP A 205 11.01 15.11 0.19
CA TRP A 205 10.36 14.61 1.42
C TRP A 205 8.88 14.98 1.45
N LEU A 206 8.45 16.04 0.75
CA LEU A 206 7.04 16.39 0.56
C LEU A 206 6.50 15.66 -0.66
N GLN A 207 5.45 14.88 -0.46
CA GLN A 207 4.84 14.02 -1.47
C GLN A 207 3.38 14.41 -1.67
N PRO A 208 2.80 14.12 -2.84
CA PRO A 208 1.41 14.47 -3.12
C PRO A 208 0.38 13.94 -2.11
N GLN A 209 0.60 12.78 -1.51
CA GLN A 209 -0.29 12.21 -0.50
C GLN A 209 -0.34 12.99 0.81
N ASP A 210 0.58 13.93 1.05
CA ASP A 210 0.52 14.75 2.26
C ASP A 210 -0.47 15.91 2.11
N PHE A 211 -0.84 16.26 0.88
CA PHE A 211 -1.78 17.33 0.59
C PHE A 211 -3.20 16.84 0.87
N GLY A 212 -3.95 17.63 1.65
CA GLY A 212 -5.34 17.33 1.99
C GLY A 212 -6.30 17.65 0.85
N ASP A 213 -5.94 18.59 -0.03
CA ASP A 213 -6.69 18.88 -1.26
C ASP A 213 -6.14 18.07 -2.45
N PRO A 214 -6.96 17.21 -3.09
CA PRO A 214 -6.52 16.43 -4.24
C PRO A 214 -6.00 17.27 -5.42
N ALA A 215 -6.49 18.51 -5.60
CA ALA A 215 -6.03 19.38 -6.68
C ALA A 215 -4.61 19.89 -6.41
N THR A 216 -4.31 20.30 -5.18
CA THR A 216 -2.96 20.74 -4.81
C THR A 216 -1.98 19.57 -4.81
N ALA A 217 -2.42 18.36 -4.46
CA ALA A 217 -1.65 17.12 -4.59
C ALA A 217 -1.21 16.87 -6.04
N GLU A 218 -2.13 16.97 -7.00
CA GLU A 218 -1.82 16.76 -8.43
C GLU A 218 -0.97 17.89 -9.00
N ILE A 219 -1.16 19.13 -8.55
CA ILE A 219 -0.31 20.27 -8.91
C ILE A 219 1.11 20.09 -8.37
N TRP A 220 1.28 19.65 -7.12
CA TRP A 220 2.59 19.35 -6.55
C TRP A 220 3.28 18.24 -7.35
N ASP A 221 2.52 17.24 -7.78
CA ASP A 221 3.05 16.20 -8.64
C ASP A 221 3.52 16.72 -10.00
N ALA A 222 2.72 17.60 -10.61
CA ALA A 222 3.09 18.30 -11.85
C ALA A 222 4.37 19.12 -11.69
N LEU A 223 4.55 19.71 -10.50
CA LEU A 223 5.63 20.63 -10.20
C LEU A 223 6.97 19.91 -9.95
N VAL A 224 7.00 18.87 -9.10
CA VAL A 224 8.28 18.34 -8.57
C VAL A 224 8.51 16.82 -8.67
N THR A 225 7.46 15.97 -8.66
CA THR A 225 7.63 14.50 -8.53
C THR A 225 7.29 13.69 -9.77
N GLY A 226 6.50 14.23 -10.70
CA GLY A 226 6.15 13.47 -11.89
C GLY A 226 7.33 13.24 -12.85
N PRO A 227 7.11 12.49 -13.94
CA PRO A 227 8.16 12.06 -14.85
C PRO A 227 8.86 13.22 -15.56
N ASP A 228 8.11 14.30 -15.83
CA ASP A 228 8.58 15.54 -16.44
C ASP A 228 8.14 16.73 -15.57
N PRO A 229 8.80 16.95 -14.41
CA PRO A 229 8.36 17.92 -13.43
C PRO A 229 8.69 19.35 -13.92
N ALA A 230 7.79 20.31 -13.66
CA ALA A 230 7.95 21.69 -14.16
C ALA A 230 9.27 22.35 -13.71
N ILE A 231 9.82 21.96 -12.56
CA ILE A 231 11.13 22.42 -12.06
C ILE A 231 12.33 21.96 -12.91
N ALA A 232 12.16 20.92 -13.74
CA ALA A 232 13.21 20.39 -14.62
C ALA A 232 13.22 21.08 -15.99
N LEU A 233 12.25 21.96 -16.26
CA LEU A 233 12.20 22.71 -17.52
C LEU A 233 13.39 23.67 -17.63
N PRO A 234 13.95 23.88 -18.83
CA PRO A 234 14.99 24.89 -19.05
C PRO A 234 14.60 26.27 -18.52
N ALA A 235 13.32 26.64 -18.69
CA ALA A 235 12.76 27.90 -18.20
C ALA A 235 12.89 28.09 -16.68
N ALA A 236 12.79 27.01 -15.89
CA ALA A 236 12.91 27.08 -14.43
C ALA A 236 14.30 27.52 -13.96
N THR A 237 15.32 27.28 -14.78
CA THR A 237 16.72 27.62 -14.49
C THR A 237 17.29 28.75 -15.36
N ASP A 238 16.52 29.24 -16.35
CA ASP A 238 17.01 30.27 -17.27
C ASP A 238 17.21 31.62 -16.55
N PRO A 239 18.45 32.14 -16.47
CA PRO A 239 18.75 33.41 -15.82
C PRO A 239 18.24 34.63 -16.61
N ARG A 240 17.86 34.47 -17.88
CA ARG A 240 17.38 35.56 -18.75
C ARG A 240 15.90 35.86 -18.57
N LEU A 241 15.13 34.92 -18.01
CA LEU A 241 13.70 35.09 -17.75
C LEU A 241 13.47 35.89 -16.46
N THR A 242 12.54 36.84 -16.51
CA THR A 242 12.04 37.50 -15.29
C THR A 242 11.32 36.48 -14.40
N PRO A 243 11.18 36.73 -13.08
CA PRO A 243 10.40 35.86 -12.19
C PRO A 243 8.98 35.60 -12.72
N GLN A 244 8.31 36.61 -13.29
CA GLN A 244 6.97 36.49 -13.84
C GLN A 244 6.95 35.61 -15.11
N GLN A 245 7.91 35.77 -16.02
CA GLN A 245 8.01 34.96 -17.23
C GLN A 245 8.31 33.49 -16.89
N ARG A 246 9.18 33.26 -15.91
CA ARG A 246 9.49 31.92 -15.39
C ARG A 246 8.26 31.27 -14.76
N ALA A 247 7.57 31.98 -13.88
CA ALA A 247 6.34 31.51 -13.25
C ALA A 247 5.26 31.17 -14.31
N ALA A 248 5.06 32.05 -15.30
CA ALA A 248 4.10 31.81 -16.38
C ALA A 248 4.45 30.55 -17.21
N ALA A 249 5.73 30.32 -17.53
CA ALA A 249 6.17 29.12 -18.25
C ALA A 249 5.91 27.84 -17.43
N MET A 250 6.22 27.87 -16.13
CA MET A 250 5.96 26.74 -15.24
C MET A 250 4.46 26.46 -15.06
N ILE A 251 3.65 27.51 -14.87
CA ILE A 251 2.18 27.39 -14.76
C ILE A 251 1.61 26.84 -16.06
N GLY A 252 2.07 27.31 -17.22
CA GLY A 252 1.66 26.79 -18.52
C GLY A 252 1.94 25.29 -18.67
N HIS A 253 3.11 24.83 -18.22
CA HIS A 253 3.45 23.41 -18.21
C HIS A 253 2.54 22.59 -17.29
N ILE A 254 2.34 23.05 -16.05
CA ILE A 254 1.46 22.40 -15.08
C ILE A 254 0.04 22.27 -15.64
N SER A 255 -0.54 23.37 -16.13
CA SER A 255 -1.88 23.39 -16.71
C SER A 255 -2.02 22.47 -17.92
N THR A 256 -1.00 22.43 -18.79
CA THR A 256 -0.99 21.52 -19.95
C THR A 256 -0.98 20.06 -19.52
N ARG A 257 -0.21 19.72 -18.48
CA ARG A 257 -0.14 18.36 -17.94
C ARG A 257 -1.46 17.93 -17.29
N LEU A 258 -2.10 18.81 -16.53
CA LEU A 258 -3.42 18.56 -15.94
C LEU A 258 -4.50 18.38 -17.02
N TYR A 259 -4.49 19.23 -18.05
CA TYR A 259 -5.39 19.07 -19.20
C TYR A 259 -5.20 17.71 -19.90
N TYR A 260 -3.95 17.29 -20.11
CA TYR A 260 -3.62 16.00 -20.71
C TYR A 260 -4.13 14.83 -19.85
N ASN A 261 -3.94 14.89 -18.53
CA ASN A 261 -4.48 13.90 -17.59
C ASN A 261 -5.99 13.75 -17.75
N ASP A 262 -6.72 14.87 -17.71
CA ASP A 262 -8.17 14.88 -17.79
C ASP A 262 -8.67 14.37 -19.14
N TYR A 263 -8.01 14.76 -20.24
CA TYR A 263 -8.32 14.27 -21.58
C TYR A 263 -8.28 12.75 -21.64
N HIS A 264 -7.26 12.13 -21.07
CA HIS A 264 -7.13 10.67 -21.07
C HIS A 264 -8.07 9.99 -20.08
N ARG A 265 -8.30 10.56 -18.89
CA ARG A 265 -9.28 10.02 -17.93
C ARG A 265 -10.72 10.10 -18.41
N SER A 266 -11.07 11.08 -19.25
CA SER A 266 -12.45 11.35 -19.71
C SER A 266 -13.18 10.15 -20.31
N THR A 267 -12.45 9.14 -20.76
CA THR A 267 -12.99 7.84 -21.19
C THR A 267 -13.20 6.97 -19.95
N GLY A 268 -14.37 7.09 -19.31
CA GLY A 268 -14.76 6.32 -18.13
C GLY A 268 -14.75 7.11 -16.81
N ASP A 269 -14.32 8.37 -16.83
CA ASP A 269 -14.37 9.31 -15.71
C ASP A 269 -15.20 10.55 -16.11
N GLU A 270 -16.48 10.56 -15.73
CA GLU A 270 -17.41 11.66 -16.01
C GLU A 270 -16.98 12.97 -15.33
N ALA A 271 -16.27 12.90 -14.21
CA ALA A 271 -15.74 14.08 -13.55
C ALA A 271 -14.59 14.70 -14.37
N ALA A 272 -13.66 13.89 -14.86
CA ALA A 272 -12.60 14.37 -15.75
C ALA A 272 -13.16 14.99 -17.04
N LYS A 273 -14.21 14.38 -17.62
CA LYS A 273 -14.92 14.94 -18.78
C LYS A 273 -15.55 16.30 -18.47
N ALA A 274 -16.28 16.41 -17.36
CA ALA A 274 -16.89 17.67 -16.95
C ALA A 274 -15.86 18.78 -16.69
N ARG A 275 -14.65 18.45 -16.20
CA ARG A 275 -13.56 19.42 -16.00
C ARG A 275 -13.05 20.01 -17.30
N LEU A 276 -12.92 19.19 -18.35
CA LEU A 276 -12.54 19.64 -19.68
C LEU A 276 -13.59 20.59 -20.27
N ASP A 277 -14.87 20.24 -20.12
CA ASP A 277 -15.99 21.02 -20.66
C ASP A 277 -16.18 22.37 -19.94
N ASN A 278 -15.85 22.44 -18.65
CA ASN A 278 -16.07 23.63 -17.80
C ASN A 278 -14.88 24.62 -17.77
N GLY A 279 -13.77 24.36 -18.46
CA GLY A 279 -12.62 25.27 -18.49
C GLY A 279 -11.84 25.37 -17.17
N THR A 280 -11.95 24.37 -16.30
CA THR A 280 -11.34 24.35 -14.95
C THR A 280 -9.82 24.59 -14.97
N ILE A 281 -9.12 24.13 -16.01
CA ILE A 281 -7.67 24.29 -16.17
C ILE A 281 -7.26 25.77 -16.28
N GLN A 282 -8.06 26.61 -16.93
CA GLN A 282 -7.79 28.04 -17.03
C GLN A 282 -7.90 28.71 -15.65
N THR A 283 -8.92 28.34 -14.87
CA THR A 283 -9.10 28.81 -13.50
C THR A 283 -7.93 28.40 -12.60
N ILE A 284 -7.41 27.17 -12.72
CA ILE A 284 -6.22 26.72 -11.99
C ILE A 284 -5.01 27.60 -12.30
N ALA A 285 -4.77 27.92 -13.58
CA ALA A 285 -3.66 28.77 -13.99
C ALA A 285 -3.74 30.16 -13.32
N GLU A 286 -4.93 30.74 -13.21
CA GLU A 286 -5.15 32.02 -12.52
C GLU A 286 -4.88 31.93 -11.02
N TYR A 287 -5.30 30.85 -10.36
CA TYR A 287 -5.00 30.63 -8.93
C TYR A 287 -3.50 30.49 -8.69
N LEU A 288 -2.79 29.73 -9.53
CA LEU A 288 -1.34 29.57 -9.42
C LEU A 288 -0.60 30.87 -9.67
N ALA A 289 -1.07 31.70 -10.61
CA ALA A 289 -0.51 33.02 -10.83
C ALA A 289 -0.60 33.89 -9.57
N ARG A 290 -1.77 33.91 -8.91
CA ARG A 290 -1.96 34.63 -7.63
C ARG A 290 -1.11 34.05 -6.50
N ALA A 291 -1.05 32.73 -6.38
CA ALA A 291 -0.25 32.05 -5.36
C ALA A 291 1.26 32.26 -5.53
N SER A 292 1.72 32.45 -6.77
CA SER A 292 3.13 32.74 -7.10
C SER A 292 3.56 34.18 -6.83
N ASP A 293 2.64 35.05 -6.40
CA ASP A 293 2.97 36.43 -6.02
C ASP A 293 3.83 36.44 -4.75
N PRO A 294 4.95 37.19 -4.69
CA PRO A 294 5.76 37.33 -3.48
C PRO A 294 4.99 37.79 -2.24
N GLN A 295 3.85 38.46 -2.40
CA GLN A 295 3.00 38.95 -1.32
C GLN A 295 1.93 37.94 -0.87
N PHE A 296 1.85 36.77 -1.50
CA PHE A 296 0.90 35.74 -1.12
C PHE A 296 1.25 35.16 0.27
N SER A 297 0.27 35.12 1.17
CA SER A 297 0.41 34.70 2.57
C SER A 297 -0.04 33.24 2.75
N PRO A 298 0.58 32.44 3.66
CA PRO A 298 1.68 32.78 4.57
C PRO A 298 3.05 32.92 3.87
N ASN A 299 3.95 33.72 4.48
CA ASN A 299 5.20 34.22 3.89
C ASN A 299 6.02 33.10 3.18
N PRO A 300 6.33 33.24 1.88
CA PRO A 300 6.96 32.19 1.07
C PRO A 300 8.44 31.92 1.39
N ASP A 301 9.08 32.67 2.29
CA ASP A 301 10.53 32.55 2.54
C ASP A 301 10.94 31.25 3.24
N ASN A 302 10.05 30.61 4.01
CA ASN A 302 10.33 29.36 4.71
C ASN A 302 9.31 28.25 4.40
N ALA A 303 8.99 28.08 3.11
CA ALA A 303 8.01 27.12 2.61
C ALA A 303 8.23 25.69 3.14
N GLY A 304 9.48 25.27 3.36
CA GLY A 304 9.81 23.98 3.98
C GLY A 304 9.24 23.83 5.39
N VAL A 305 9.44 24.82 6.28
CA VAL A 305 8.90 24.76 7.65
C VAL A 305 7.37 24.81 7.67
N TYR A 306 6.77 25.59 6.78
CA TYR A 306 5.32 25.64 6.65
C TYR A 306 4.73 24.30 6.18
N ALA A 307 5.33 23.69 5.16
CA ALA A 307 4.91 22.40 4.65
C ALA A 307 5.05 21.30 5.70
N THR A 308 6.10 21.31 6.53
CA THR A 308 6.20 20.38 7.65
C THR A 308 5.02 20.55 8.60
N ARG A 309 4.79 21.76 9.14
CA ARG A 309 3.80 21.99 10.20
C ARG A 309 2.34 21.84 9.77
N PHE A 310 2.01 22.21 8.53
CA PHE A 310 0.61 22.27 8.09
C PHE A 310 0.21 21.16 7.12
N ILE A 311 1.17 20.47 6.50
CA ILE A 311 0.90 19.45 5.48
C ILE A 311 1.39 18.09 5.98
N LEU A 312 2.69 17.96 6.28
CA LEU A 312 3.29 16.68 6.65
C LEU A 312 2.90 16.22 8.07
N GLU A 313 3.03 17.08 9.09
CA GLU A 313 2.76 16.71 10.48
C GLU A 313 1.28 16.32 10.71
N PRO A 314 0.27 17.02 10.16
CA PRO A 314 -1.14 16.61 10.29
C PRO A 314 -1.52 15.38 9.45
N SER A 315 -0.84 15.14 8.32
CA SER A 315 -1.09 13.96 7.48
C SER A 315 -0.52 12.67 8.07
N ILE A 316 0.52 12.74 8.92
CA ILE A 316 1.08 11.56 9.60
C ILE A 316 0.03 10.84 10.46
N PRO A 317 -0.69 11.48 11.39
CA PRO A 317 -1.78 10.84 12.13
C PRO A 317 -2.83 10.18 11.23
N ALA A 318 -3.21 10.84 10.14
CA ALA A 318 -4.18 10.30 9.18
C ALA A 318 -3.65 9.07 8.42
N ALA A 319 -2.39 9.11 7.96
CA ALA A 319 -1.74 8.00 7.30
C ALA A 319 -1.56 6.80 8.24
N VAL A 320 -1.20 7.06 9.50
CA VAL A 320 -1.09 6.00 10.51
C VAL A 320 -2.46 5.39 10.82
N GLU A 321 -3.52 6.20 10.93
CA GLU A 321 -4.88 5.69 11.13
C GLU A 321 -5.39 4.92 9.89
N ASP A 322 -5.06 5.34 8.68
CA ASP A 322 -5.38 4.61 7.44
C ASP A 322 -4.66 3.25 7.39
N LEU A 323 -3.36 3.21 7.72
CA LEU A 323 -2.60 1.95 7.85
C LEU A 323 -3.27 1.03 8.88
N ALA A 324 -3.66 1.58 10.03
CA ALA A 324 -4.34 0.81 11.08
C ALA A 324 -5.76 0.37 10.66
N GLY A 325 -6.47 1.21 9.92
CA GLY A 325 -7.77 0.95 9.33
C GLY A 325 -7.71 -0.14 8.27
N ARG A 326 -6.67 -0.17 7.43
CA ARG A 326 -6.48 -1.24 6.43
C ARG A 326 -6.32 -2.60 7.09
N VAL A 327 -5.53 -2.70 8.15
CA VAL A 327 -5.40 -3.96 8.92
C VAL A 327 -6.70 -4.33 9.65
N ARG A 328 -7.53 -3.34 10.02
CA ARG A 328 -8.84 -3.53 10.66
C ARG A 328 -9.93 -3.97 9.68
N ASP A 329 -10.01 -3.33 8.50
CA ASP A 329 -11.16 -3.33 7.60
C ASP A 329 -10.94 -4.20 6.36
N HIS A 330 -9.71 -4.35 5.86
CA HIS A 330 -9.40 -5.39 4.87
C HIS A 330 -9.35 -6.72 5.61
N GLY A 331 -10.49 -7.39 5.57
CA GLY A 331 -10.72 -8.65 6.26
C GLY A 331 -9.56 -9.61 6.07
N LEU A 332 -9.00 -10.04 7.20
CA LEU A 332 -8.29 -11.31 7.36
C LEU A 332 -9.27 -12.49 7.17
N SER A 333 -10.16 -12.39 6.17
CA SER A 333 -10.98 -13.47 5.68
C SER A 333 -10.13 -14.23 4.69
N ASP A 334 -9.63 -15.38 5.15
CA ASP A 334 -8.99 -16.44 4.36
C ASP A 334 -7.58 -16.20 3.78
N ALA A 335 -6.90 -15.09 4.08
CA ALA A 335 -5.49 -14.93 3.75
C ALA A 335 -4.57 -15.75 4.69
N SER A 336 -3.55 -16.42 4.13
CA SER A 336 -2.53 -17.10 4.94
C SER A 336 -1.81 -16.11 5.85
N LEU A 337 -1.51 -16.48 7.11
CA LEU A 337 -0.79 -15.62 8.07
C LEU A 337 0.57 -15.09 7.55
N TYR A 338 1.11 -15.73 6.52
CA TYR A 338 2.26 -15.24 5.75
C TYR A 338 1.96 -13.95 4.97
N GLN A 339 0.84 -13.92 4.25
CA GLN A 339 0.38 -12.73 3.51
C GLN A 339 0.07 -11.57 4.47
N VAL A 340 -0.47 -11.88 5.65
CA VAL A 340 -0.67 -10.92 6.74
C VAL A 340 0.67 -10.35 7.25
N GLY A 341 1.68 -11.19 7.42
CA GLY A 341 3.03 -10.75 7.76
C GLY A 341 3.63 -9.83 6.68
N LEU A 342 3.37 -10.10 5.40
CA LEU A 342 3.82 -9.26 4.29
C LEU A 342 3.12 -7.89 4.27
N GLU A 343 1.80 -7.85 4.49
CA GLU A 343 1.03 -6.59 4.59
C GLU A 343 1.51 -5.74 5.77
N LEU A 344 1.65 -6.32 6.96
CA LEU A 344 2.17 -5.62 8.13
C LEU A 344 3.64 -5.16 7.94
N SER A 345 4.45 -5.92 7.22
CA SER A 345 5.82 -5.50 6.86
C SER A 345 5.82 -4.34 5.86
N THR A 346 4.85 -4.29 4.96
CA THR A 346 4.65 -3.19 4.01
C THR A 346 4.25 -1.92 4.76
N ASP A 347 3.42 -2.04 5.79
CA ASP A 347 3.03 -0.93 6.66
C ASP A 347 4.21 -0.44 7.50
N LEU A 348 5.08 -1.33 8.00
CA LEU A 348 6.33 -0.95 8.65
C LEU A 348 7.25 -0.16 7.71
N HIS A 349 7.38 -0.60 6.45
CA HIS A 349 8.12 0.15 5.43
C HIS A 349 7.48 1.52 5.13
N ALA A 350 6.15 1.63 5.17
CA ALA A 350 5.45 2.90 5.02
C ALA A 350 5.76 3.84 6.21
N LEU A 351 5.75 3.33 7.43
CA LEU A 351 6.11 4.08 8.65
C LEU A 351 7.59 4.51 8.64
N ASP A 352 8.49 3.66 8.13
CA ASP A 352 9.91 3.99 8.00
C ASP A 352 10.15 5.09 6.96
N ARG A 353 9.43 5.04 5.82
CA ARG A 353 9.44 6.13 4.84
C ARG A 353 8.90 7.44 5.43
N LEU A 354 7.81 7.39 6.21
CA LEU A 354 7.27 8.59 6.88
C LEU A 354 8.24 9.17 7.91
N GLN A 355 8.89 8.31 8.71
CA GLN A 355 9.92 8.72 9.66
C GLN A 355 11.12 9.36 8.94
N GLU A 356 11.61 8.71 7.89
CA GLU A 356 12.73 9.23 7.09
C GLU A 356 12.39 10.61 6.52
N ARG A 357 11.19 10.79 5.97
CA ARG A 357 10.73 12.07 5.43
C ARG A 357 10.63 13.14 6.52
N LEU A 358 10.12 12.79 7.70
CA LEU A 358 10.03 13.70 8.86
C LEU A 358 11.40 14.09 9.43
N ASP A 359 12.38 13.19 9.40
CA ASP A 359 13.73 13.47 9.88
C ASP A 359 14.53 14.35 8.90
N ASN A 360 14.18 14.29 7.61
CA ASN A 360 14.80 15.10 6.55
C ASN A 360 14.06 16.42 6.24
N ALA A 361 12.80 16.56 6.66
CA ALA A 361 12.10 17.83 6.62
C ALA A 361 12.78 18.82 7.61
N LEU A 362 13.41 19.86 7.06
CA LEU A 362 14.33 20.83 7.71
C LEU A 362 14.07 21.15 9.20
N ARG A 363 15.16 21.21 9.98
CA ARG A 363 15.20 21.65 11.40
C ARG A 363 14.69 23.09 11.58
N PRO A 364 13.98 23.39 12.68
CA PRO A 364 13.57 24.73 13.04
C PRO A 364 14.78 25.59 13.47
N TYR A 365 14.83 26.84 13.01
CA TYR A 365 15.23 27.92 13.93
C TYR A 365 14.09 28.02 14.95
N ALA A 366 14.42 27.93 16.23
CA ALA A 366 13.48 27.89 17.35
C ALA A 366 12.51 29.08 17.34
N ASP A 367 11.21 28.82 17.52
CA ASP A 367 10.45 29.31 18.68
C ASP A 367 9.09 28.57 18.82
N PRO A 368 8.58 28.38 20.05
CA PRO A 368 7.42 27.56 20.36
C PRO A 368 6.16 28.39 20.24
N SER A 369 5.32 28.03 19.28
CA SER A 369 3.91 28.39 19.30
C SER A 369 3.17 27.17 18.80
N THR A 370 2.87 26.28 19.73
CA THR A 370 2.02 25.11 19.51
C THR A 370 0.71 25.59 18.88
N PRO A 371 0.31 25.10 17.70
CA PRO A 371 -1.06 25.31 17.24
C PRO A 371 -2.00 24.71 18.30
N ALA A 372 -3.11 25.40 18.58
CA ALA A 372 -4.13 24.89 19.47
C ALA A 372 -4.63 23.52 18.93
N PRO A 373 -4.86 22.53 19.81
CA PRO A 373 -5.30 21.21 19.39
C PRO A 373 -6.60 21.32 18.61
N THR A 374 -6.60 20.84 17.38
CA THR A 374 -7.82 20.62 16.60
C THR A 374 -8.65 19.61 17.37
N THR A 375 -9.78 20.05 17.93
CA THR A 375 -10.76 19.15 18.57
C THR A 375 -11.35 18.24 17.50
N MET A 376 -10.73 17.08 17.31
CA MET A 376 -11.37 15.97 16.60
C MET A 376 -12.60 15.55 17.42
N PRO A 377 -13.79 15.46 16.80
CA PRO A 377 -14.96 14.88 17.48
C PRO A 377 -14.64 13.45 17.91
N ALA A 378 -15.15 13.06 19.08
CA ALA A 378 -14.99 11.72 19.59
C ALA A 378 -15.58 10.72 18.57
N PRO A 379 -14.89 9.62 18.25
CA PRO A 379 -15.50 8.56 17.49
C PRO A 379 -16.68 8.05 18.31
N ASP A 380 -17.83 7.90 17.65
CA ASP A 380 -18.83 6.97 18.14
C ASP A 380 -18.10 5.65 18.39
N GLN A 381 -18.06 5.22 19.64
CA GLN A 381 -17.75 3.83 19.99
C GLN A 381 -18.89 2.98 19.45
N THR A 382 -18.99 2.86 18.13
CA THR A 382 -19.65 1.68 17.57
C THR A 382 -18.83 0.51 18.10
N GLU A 383 -19.50 -0.40 18.81
CA GLU A 383 -18.95 -1.66 19.28
C GLU A 383 -18.41 -2.44 18.08
N GLY A 384 -17.20 -2.11 17.63
CA GLY A 384 -16.49 -2.88 16.62
C GLY A 384 -16.31 -4.30 17.15
N PRO A 385 -16.23 -5.31 16.27
CA PRO A 385 -16.27 -6.72 16.64
C PRO A 385 -15.31 -7.01 17.81
N SER A 386 -15.82 -7.69 18.84
CA SER A 386 -15.01 -8.15 19.96
C SER A 386 -13.98 -9.13 19.43
N TYR A 387 -12.69 -8.77 19.46
CA TYR A 387 -11.61 -9.67 19.07
C TYR A 387 -11.28 -10.71 20.16
N THR A 388 -12.28 -11.08 20.97
CA THR A 388 -12.17 -12.14 21.97
C THR A 388 -12.68 -13.44 21.37
N SER A 389 -11.96 -14.53 21.57
CA SER A 389 -12.35 -15.86 21.09
C SER A 389 -12.43 -16.83 22.27
N ARG A 390 -13.13 -16.42 23.35
CA ARG A 390 -13.19 -17.14 24.62
C ARG A 390 -13.50 -18.63 24.46
N ASP A 391 -14.46 -18.97 23.59
CA ASP A 391 -14.83 -20.36 23.35
C ASP A 391 -13.74 -21.14 22.60
N THR A 392 -13.03 -20.50 21.68
CA THR A 392 -11.87 -21.07 20.99
C THR A 392 -10.69 -21.26 21.95
N GLU A 393 -10.41 -20.26 22.80
CA GLU A 393 -9.40 -20.33 23.87
C GLU A 393 -9.68 -21.52 24.80
N ARG A 394 -10.93 -21.67 25.25
CA ARG A 394 -11.37 -22.82 26.07
C ARG A 394 -11.16 -24.14 25.33
N ARG A 395 -11.57 -24.26 24.07
CA ARG A 395 -11.37 -25.50 23.27
C ARG A 395 -9.91 -25.88 23.15
N VAL A 396 -9.02 -24.91 22.93
CA VAL A 396 -7.57 -25.13 22.91
C VAL A 396 -7.07 -25.63 24.26
N LEU A 397 -7.46 -24.98 25.36
CA LEU A 397 -7.04 -25.38 26.71
C LEU A 397 -7.54 -26.78 27.09
N ILE A 398 -8.80 -27.09 26.78
CA ILE A 398 -9.40 -28.42 26.99
C ILE A 398 -8.59 -29.47 26.21
N SER A 399 -8.27 -29.22 24.94
CA SER A 399 -7.46 -30.14 24.13
C SER A 399 -6.06 -30.34 24.72
N LEU A 400 -5.41 -29.26 25.12
CA LEU A 400 -4.07 -29.29 25.72
C LEU A 400 -4.04 -30.00 27.08
N MET A 401 -5.13 -30.01 27.83
CA MET A 401 -5.20 -30.75 29.09
C MET A 401 -5.46 -32.25 28.89
N GLN A 402 -6.17 -32.61 27.82
CA GLN A 402 -6.38 -34.01 27.43
C GLN A 402 -5.08 -34.63 26.92
N ASP A 403 -4.34 -33.87 26.12
CA ASP A 403 -3.05 -34.29 25.58
C ASP A 403 -2.06 -33.11 25.55
N PRO A 404 -1.29 -32.93 26.66
CA PRO A 404 -0.30 -31.85 26.79
C PRO A 404 0.89 -31.97 25.84
N ASP A 405 1.14 -33.15 25.28
CA ASP A 405 2.26 -33.38 24.36
C ASP A 405 2.09 -32.59 23.04
N GLN A 406 0.86 -32.15 22.74
CA GLN A 406 0.54 -31.23 21.62
C GLN A 406 1.34 -29.91 21.66
N ILE A 407 1.80 -29.45 22.83
CA ILE A 407 2.66 -28.24 22.93
C ILE A 407 4.07 -28.50 22.41
N HIS A 408 4.51 -29.77 22.47
CA HIS A 408 5.86 -30.20 22.12
C HIS A 408 5.93 -30.81 20.71
N SER A 409 4.80 -31.17 20.11
CA SER A 409 4.73 -31.62 18.71
C SER A 409 5.00 -30.48 17.73
N ASN A 410 5.58 -30.81 16.57
CA ASN A 410 5.73 -29.86 15.46
C ASN A 410 4.34 -29.53 14.90
N GLY A 411 3.98 -28.24 14.88
CA GLY A 411 2.68 -27.79 14.39
C GLY A 411 2.21 -26.45 14.99
N PRO A 412 1.04 -25.95 14.57
CA PRO A 412 0.41 -24.71 15.03
C PRO A 412 0.39 -24.50 16.55
N THR A 413 0.22 -25.57 17.33
CA THR A 413 0.11 -25.51 18.80
C THR A 413 1.43 -25.09 19.46
N ARG A 414 2.59 -25.39 18.84
CA ARG A 414 3.92 -24.96 19.31
C ARG A 414 4.10 -23.44 19.26
N ALA A 415 3.40 -22.78 18.33
CA ALA A 415 3.43 -21.34 18.18
C ALA A 415 2.58 -20.57 19.19
N LEU A 416 1.78 -21.28 19.99
CA LEU A 416 0.95 -20.62 21.00
C LEU A 416 1.80 -19.96 22.10
N ALA A 417 1.44 -18.71 22.41
CA ALA A 417 2.07 -17.88 23.43
C ALA A 417 1.00 -17.37 24.41
N LYS A 418 1.46 -16.88 25.58
CA LYS A 418 0.56 -16.34 26.61
C LYS A 418 -0.32 -15.20 26.08
N GLN A 419 0.17 -14.40 25.13
CA GLN A 419 -0.60 -13.30 24.56
C GLN A 419 -1.80 -13.79 23.74
N HIS A 420 -1.86 -15.04 23.30
CA HIS A 420 -3.00 -15.53 22.49
C HIS A 420 -4.29 -15.78 23.30
N PHE A 421 -4.21 -15.62 24.62
CA PHE A 421 -5.32 -15.80 25.53
C PHE A 421 -5.73 -14.43 26.09
N THR A 422 -7.03 -14.14 26.10
CA THR A 422 -7.58 -12.85 26.54
C THR A 422 -7.92 -12.86 28.02
N GLN A 423 -8.26 -14.02 28.59
CA GLN A 423 -8.63 -14.13 30.00
C GLN A 423 -7.41 -14.44 30.87
N PRO A 424 -7.29 -13.85 32.07
CA PRO A 424 -6.24 -14.21 33.03
C PRO A 424 -6.24 -15.71 33.31
N GLU A 425 -7.40 -16.32 33.52
CA GLU A 425 -7.51 -17.75 33.83
C GLU A 425 -6.94 -18.61 32.69
N HIS A 426 -7.30 -18.29 31.45
CA HIS A 426 -6.81 -18.99 30.26
C HIS A 426 -5.29 -18.82 30.08
N THR A 427 -4.81 -17.58 30.26
CA THR A 427 -3.40 -17.22 30.13
C THR A 427 -2.55 -18.01 31.11
N TYR A 428 -2.93 -18.01 32.39
CA TYR A 428 -2.14 -18.66 33.44
C TYR A 428 -2.32 -20.18 33.45
N LEU A 429 -3.46 -20.70 32.99
CA LEU A 429 -3.63 -22.12 32.74
C LEU A 429 -2.72 -22.60 31.59
N PHE A 430 -2.68 -21.87 30.46
CA PHE A 430 -1.74 -22.17 29.38
C PHE A 430 -0.28 -22.13 29.84
N LYS A 431 0.11 -21.09 30.60
CA LYS A 431 1.47 -21.01 31.17
C LYS A 431 1.76 -22.19 32.10
N ALA A 432 0.78 -22.65 32.89
CA ALA A 432 0.94 -23.80 33.76
C ALA A 432 1.18 -25.08 32.96
N ILE A 433 0.34 -25.37 31.96
CA ILE A 433 0.48 -26.53 31.06
C ILE A 433 1.87 -26.52 30.40
N LYS A 434 2.30 -25.37 29.86
CA LYS A 434 3.61 -25.22 29.21
C LYS A 434 4.80 -25.38 30.16
N SER A 435 4.62 -25.09 31.45
CA SER A 435 5.69 -25.12 32.45
C SER A 435 5.89 -26.47 33.14
N LEU A 436 4.92 -27.38 33.01
CA LEU A 436 4.90 -28.66 33.70
C LEU A 436 5.25 -29.80 32.74
N PRO A 437 5.86 -30.89 33.23
CA PRO A 437 5.96 -32.12 32.46
C PRO A 437 4.56 -32.63 32.04
N PRO A 438 4.41 -33.27 30.86
CA PRO A 438 3.11 -33.70 30.32
C PRO A 438 2.28 -34.56 31.28
N HIS A 439 2.93 -35.42 32.07
CA HIS A 439 2.25 -36.25 33.07
C HIS A 439 1.70 -35.44 34.26
N SER A 440 2.39 -34.37 34.66
CA SER A 440 1.93 -33.45 35.72
C SER A 440 0.89 -32.46 35.21
N ALA A 441 0.94 -32.11 33.93
CA ALA A 441 -0.01 -31.22 33.27
C ALA A 441 -1.39 -31.86 33.03
N LYS A 442 -1.57 -33.16 33.35
CA LYS A 442 -2.89 -33.84 33.34
C LYS A 442 -3.61 -33.76 34.68
N ASP A 443 -2.92 -33.38 35.77
CA ASP A 443 -3.49 -33.29 37.11
C ASP A 443 -4.12 -31.90 37.34
N PRO A 444 -5.45 -31.80 37.55
CA PRO A 444 -6.12 -30.53 37.78
C PRO A 444 -5.60 -29.74 38.99
N TRP A 445 -5.23 -30.44 40.07
CA TRP A 445 -4.76 -29.80 41.30
C TRP A 445 -3.37 -29.19 41.10
N ILE A 446 -2.47 -29.93 40.43
CA ILE A 446 -1.12 -29.45 40.11
C ILE A 446 -1.20 -28.26 39.15
N LEU A 447 -2.04 -28.33 38.10
CA LEU A 447 -2.24 -27.24 37.15
C LEU A 447 -2.78 -25.97 37.82
N THR A 448 -3.79 -26.10 38.67
CA THR A 448 -4.41 -24.97 39.37
C THR A 448 -3.43 -24.30 40.33
N SER A 449 -2.72 -25.11 41.13
CA SER A 449 -1.68 -24.63 42.05
C SER A 449 -0.58 -23.89 41.29
N ARG A 450 -0.11 -24.45 40.17
CA ARG A 450 0.91 -23.84 39.33
C ARG A 450 0.43 -22.55 38.66
N ALA A 451 -0.80 -22.52 38.14
CA ALA A 451 -1.39 -21.33 37.54
C ALA A 451 -1.48 -20.17 38.55
N HIS A 452 -1.98 -20.45 39.77
CA HIS A 452 -2.02 -19.46 40.84
C HIS A 452 -0.62 -19.00 41.27
N GLN A 453 0.36 -19.90 41.34
CA GLN A 453 1.75 -19.53 41.67
C GLN A 453 2.32 -18.57 40.62
N LEU A 454 2.12 -18.87 39.33
CA LEU A 454 2.57 -18.04 38.21
C LEU A 454 1.84 -16.69 38.18
N ALA A 455 0.54 -16.66 38.48
CA ALA A 455 -0.23 -15.42 38.55
C ALA A 455 0.25 -14.51 39.69
N ARG A 456 0.51 -15.08 40.88
CA ARG A 456 1.07 -14.33 42.02
C ARG A 456 2.46 -13.78 41.73
N HIS A 457 3.31 -14.60 41.11
CA HIS A 457 4.66 -14.18 40.71
C HIS A 457 4.62 -12.98 39.76
N ASP A 458 3.71 -13.00 38.79
CA ASP A 458 3.55 -11.93 37.80
C ASP A 458 2.66 -10.76 38.30
N SER A 459 2.24 -10.77 39.57
CA SER A 459 1.34 -9.77 40.17
C SER A 459 0.03 -9.60 39.41
N ALA A 460 -0.51 -10.67 38.84
CA ALA A 460 -1.78 -10.68 38.13
C ALA A 460 -2.99 -10.69 39.07
N PRO A 461 -4.19 -10.30 38.57
CA PRO A 461 -5.43 -10.41 39.32
C PRO A 461 -5.68 -11.84 39.83
N PRO A 462 -6.38 -12.01 40.97
CA PRO A 462 -6.79 -13.33 41.46
C PRO A 462 -7.56 -14.09 40.38
N LEU A 463 -7.09 -15.30 40.05
CA LEU A 463 -7.76 -16.18 39.09
C LEU A 463 -9.09 -16.66 39.67
N ARG A 464 -10.14 -16.62 38.85
CA ARG A 464 -11.47 -17.10 39.23
C ARG A 464 -11.52 -18.63 39.31
N PRO A 465 -11.83 -19.22 40.48
CA PRO A 465 -11.87 -20.67 40.65
C PRO A 465 -12.93 -21.34 39.78
N ASP A 466 -14.09 -20.70 39.61
CA ASP A 466 -15.22 -21.22 38.81
C ASP A 466 -14.86 -21.41 37.34
N GLU A 467 -14.12 -20.49 36.74
CA GLU A 467 -13.68 -20.61 35.35
C GLU A 467 -12.71 -21.77 35.17
N LEU A 468 -11.75 -21.91 36.09
CA LEU A 468 -10.78 -23.01 36.07
C LEU A 468 -11.49 -24.36 36.24
N ASP A 469 -12.38 -24.47 37.23
CA ASP A 469 -13.17 -25.69 37.50
C ASP A 469 -14.04 -26.08 36.31
N ASN A 470 -14.65 -25.11 35.62
CA ASN A 470 -15.42 -25.36 34.41
C ASN A 470 -14.57 -25.93 33.27
N ILE A 471 -13.35 -25.42 33.06
CA ILE A 471 -12.43 -25.94 32.04
C ILE A 471 -11.95 -27.35 32.42
N PHE A 472 -11.67 -27.61 33.70
CA PHE A 472 -11.31 -28.96 34.18
C PHE A 472 -12.45 -29.96 34.00
N TYR A 473 -13.67 -29.58 34.36
CA TYR A 473 -14.85 -30.41 34.17
C TYR A 473 -15.07 -30.71 32.69
N ALA A 474 -14.95 -29.70 31.83
CA ALA A 474 -15.05 -29.86 30.38
C ALA A 474 -13.95 -30.78 29.80
N ALA A 475 -12.69 -30.65 30.24
CA ALA A 475 -11.59 -31.52 29.82
C ALA A 475 -11.79 -32.99 30.19
N ARG A 476 -12.55 -33.27 31.24
CA ARG A 476 -12.91 -34.65 31.65
C ARG A 476 -14.10 -35.23 30.88
N THR A 477 -15.04 -34.37 30.45
CA THR A 477 -16.37 -34.81 30.00
C THR A 477 -16.61 -34.62 28.50
N LEU A 478 -15.93 -33.67 27.87
CA LEU A 478 -16.08 -33.33 26.46
C LEU A 478 -14.88 -33.83 25.67
N ARG A 479 -15.11 -34.43 24.50
CA ARG A 479 -14.03 -34.72 23.55
C ARG A 479 -13.94 -33.58 22.56
N VAL A 480 -12.81 -32.87 22.54
CA VAL A 480 -12.57 -31.75 21.60
C VAL A 480 -11.54 -32.15 20.54
N PRO A 481 -11.58 -31.57 19.33
CA PRO A 481 -10.54 -31.77 18.33
C PRO A 481 -9.16 -31.26 18.80
N PRO A 482 -8.06 -31.71 18.17
CA PRO A 482 -6.71 -31.26 18.49
C PRO A 482 -6.57 -29.73 18.46
N ALA A 483 -5.72 -29.20 19.32
CA ALA A 483 -5.50 -27.77 19.50
C ALA A 483 -5.03 -27.08 18.21
N ASP A 484 -4.34 -27.82 17.34
CA ASP A 484 -3.87 -27.32 16.04
C ASP A 484 -4.99 -26.75 15.17
N GLN A 485 -6.20 -27.32 15.23
CA GLN A 485 -7.36 -26.87 14.43
C GLN A 485 -7.85 -25.47 14.83
N TYR A 486 -7.47 -25.01 16.01
CA TYR A 486 -7.92 -23.75 16.60
C TYR A 486 -6.77 -22.77 16.86
N ALA A 487 -5.53 -23.25 16.88
CA ALA A 487 -4.35 -22.44 17.17
C ALA A 487 -4.15 -21.31 16.13
N SER A 488 -4.39 -21.58 14.84
CA SER A 488 -4.34 -20.54 13.80
C SER A 488 -5.31 -19.40 14.08
N HIS A 489 -6.52 -19.75 14.50
CA HIS A 489 -7.57 -18.77 14.79
C HIS A 489 -7.17 -17.89 15.98
N LEU A 490 -6.62 -18.46 17.06
CA LEU A 490 -6.14 -17.67 18.20
C LEU A 490 -5.03 -16.68 17.81
N VAL A 491 -4.13 -17.09 16.91
CA VAL A 491 -3.07 -16.20 16.40
C VAL A 491 -3.64 -15.10 15.52
N VAL A 492 -4.54 -15.41 14.59
CA VAL A 492 -5.24 -14.40 13.77
C VAL A 492 -5.94 -13.37 14.67
N MET A 493 -6.65 -13.83 15.70
CA MET A 493 -7.33 -12.94 16.65
C MET A 493 -6.36 -12.10 17.48
N THR A 494 -5.17 -12.64 17.80
CA THR A 494 -4.11 -11.88 18.47
C THR A 494 -3.55 -10.80 17.56
N VAL A 495 -3.22 -11.12 16.31
CA VAL A 495 -2.74 -10.14 15.33
C VAL A 495 -3.76 -9.02 15.12
N ARG A 496 -5.06 -9.35 15.00
CA ARG A 496 -6.16 -8.38 14.94
C ARG A 496 -6.21 -7.48 16.17
N ARG A 497 -6.07 -8.06 17.35
CA ARG A 497 -6.09 -7.30 18.61
C ARG A 497 -4.85 -6.41 18.73
N THR A 498 -3.64 -6.91 18.44
CA THR A 498 -2.40 -6.12 18.46
C THR A 498 -2.47 -4.95 17.47
N ALA A 499 -3.06 -5.16 16.29
CA ALA A 499 -3.31 -4.09 15.32
C ALA A 499 -4.38 -3.08 15.78
N ARG A 500 -5.46 -3.55 16.41
CA ARG A 500 -6.47 -2.68 17.05
C ARG A 500 -5.86 -1.87 18.20
N ASP A 501 -5.02 -2.48 19.01
CA ASP A 501 -4.31 -1.82 20.10
C ASP A 501 -3.34 -0.77 19.55
N ALA A 502 -2.69 -1.05 18.41
CA ALA A 502 -1.91 -0.06 17.66
C ALA A 502 -2.79 1.14 17.25
N SER A 503 -3.93 0.89 16.59
CA SER A 503 -4.89 1.94 16.19
C SER A 503 -5.35 2.75 17.41
N THR A 504 -5.75 2.07 18.49
CA THR A 504 -6.25 2.71 19.70
C THR A 504 -5.17 3.54 20.39
N ALA A 505 -3.94 3.03 20.43
CA ALA A 505 -2.78 3.75 20.98
C ALA A 505 -2.44 4.98 20.13
N VAL A 506 -2.49 4.87 18.80
CA VAL A 506 -2.28 6.00 17.88
C VAL A 506 -3.36 7.05 18.06
N GLN A 507 -4.63 6.65 18.09
CA GLN A 507 -5.74 7.57 18.31
C GLN A 507 -5.65 8.26 19.68
N ALA A 508 -5.30 7.51 20.74
CA ALA A 508 -5.12 8.05 22.08
C ALA A 508 -3.91 9.00 22.15
N ALA A 509 -2.81 8.64 21.50
CA ALA A 509 -1.60 9.45 21.45
C ALA A 509 -1.82 10.72 20.61
N ALA A 510 -2.54 10.65 19.48
CA ALA A 510 -2.90 11.82 18.67
C ALA A 510 -3.79 12.82 19.44
N ARG A 511 -4.48 12.38 20.50
CA ARG A 511 -5.23 13.25 21.41
C ARG A 511 -4.38 13.87 22.53
N GLN A 512 -3.29 13.23 22.91
CA GLN A 512 -2.46 13.61 24.07
C GLN A 512 -1.14 14.30 23.68
N SER A 513 -0.60 13.97 22.51
CA SER A 513 0.66 14.47 21.96
C SER A 513 0.47 14.81 20.49
N THR A 514 0.84 16.04 20.13
CA THR A 514 0.90 16.49 18.74
C THR A 514 2.25 16.20 18.09
N ASP A 515 3.18 15.50 18.76
CA ASP A 515 4.50 15.17 18.21
C ASP A 515 4.42 13.95 17.27
N PRO A 516 4.54 14.13 15.94
CA PRO A 516 4.41 13.05 14.98
C PRO A 516 5.53 12.01 15.09
N ARG A 517 6.71 12.37 15.65
CA ARG A 517 7.78 11.40 15.89
C ARG A 517 7.41 10.41 16.98
N GLN A 518 6.76 10.88 18.04
CA GLN A 518 6.29 10.01 19.12
C GLN A 518 5.20 9.06 18.62
N LEU A 519 4.28 9.57 17.80
CA LEU A 519 3.23 8.77 17.15
C LEU A 519 3.81 7.68 16.24
N LEU A 520 4.75 8.04 15.35
CA LEU A 520 5.40 7.07 14.45
C LEU A 520 6.17 6.00 15.24
N LYS A 521 6.89 6.38 16.30
CA LYS A 521 7.63 5.44 17.15
C LYS A 521 6.71 4.43 17.84
N GLN A 522 5.61 4.89 18.44
CA GLN A 522 4.64 4.02 19.10
C GLN A 522 3.95 3.10 18.07
N SER A 523 3.53 3.64 16.94
CA SER A 523 2.95 2.87 15.83
C SER A 523 3.88 1.75 15.39
N ARG A 524 5.15 2.07 15.11
CA ARG A 524 6.16 1.10 14.70
C ARG A 524 6.29 -0.04 15.70
N GLN A 525 6.35 0.26 17.00
CA GLN A 525 6.45 -0.78 18.04
C GLN A 525 5.29 -1.76 17.99
N HIS A 526 4.05 -1.25 17.84
CA HIS A 526 2.86 -2.09 17.79
C HIS A 526 2.76 -2.90 16.47
N PHE A 527 3.03 -2.28 15.32
CA PHE A 527 3.05 -2.99 14.02
C PHE A 527 4.18 -4.03 13.96
N GLN A 528 5.34 -3.75 14.56
CA GLN A 528 6.46 -4.68 14.64
C GLN A 528 6.12 -5.88 15.53
N GLN A 529 5.43 -5.66 16.65
CA GLN A 529 4.93 -6.74 17.48
C GLN A 529 3.94 -7.63 16.70
N ALA A 530 2.96 -7.03 16.01
CA ALA A 530 1.98 -7.77 15.21
C ALA A 530 2.64 -8.57 14.08
N THR A 531 3.62 -7.97 13.40
CA THR A 531 4.40 -8.63 12.33
C THR A 531 5.15 -9.84 12.86
N ASN A 532 5.85 -9.69 14.00
CA ASN A 532 6.59 -10.78 14.62
C ASN A 532 5.66 -11.93 15.05
N GLU A 533 4.47 -11.61 15.58
CA GLU A 533 3.46 -12.61 15.95
C GLU A 533 2.96 -13.41 14.74
N ALA A 534 2.68 -12.74 13.62
CA ALA A 534 2.25 -13.38 12.38
C ALA A 534 3.36 -14.27 11.76
N LEU A 535 4.59 -13.76 11.70
CA LEU A 535 5.72 -14.47 11.10
C LEU A 535 6.19 -15.67 11.94
N GLN A 536 6.23 -15.53 13.28
CA GLN A 536 6.57 -16.62 14.17
C GLN A 536 5.64 -17.82 13.97
N TYR A 537 4.34 -17.57 13.83
CA TYR A 537 3.37 -18.62 13.58
C TYR A 537 3.60 -19.32 12.24
N HIS A 538 3.87 -18.56 11.17
CA HIS A 538 4.16 -19.15 9.85
C HIS A 538 5.40 -20.06 9.91
N GLN A 539 6.50 -19.58 10.48
CA GLN A 539 7.76 -20.35 10.58
C GLN A 539 7.61 -21.65 11.38
N GLN A 540 6.70 -21.68 12.35
CA GLN A 540 6.48 -22.82 13.24
C GLN A 540 5.34 -23.75 12.79
N SER A 541 4.55 -23.34 11.80
CA SER A 541 3.44 -24.11 11.22
C SER A 541 3.80 -24.77 9.87
N VAL A 542 4.88 -24.32 9.21
CA VAL A 542 5.45 -25.00 8.04
C VAL A 542 6.33 -26.17 8.53
N PRO A 543 6.01 -27.43 8.20
CA PRO A 543 6.92 -28.54 8.51
C PRO A 543 8.26 -28.27 7.82
N GLU A 544 9.38 -28.46 8.55
CA GLU A 544 10.70 -28.38 7.95
C GLU A 544 10.70 -29.23 6.66
N PRO A 545 11.18 -28.70 5.52
CA PRO A 545 11.38 -29.53 4.35
C PRO A 545 12.28 -30.67 4.77
N THR A 546 11.81 -31.89 4.59
CA THR A 546 12.48 -33.13 4.96
C THR A 546 13.79 -33.19 4.17
N ARG A 547 14.84 -32.56 4.68
CA ARG A 547 16.20 -32.69 4.15
C ARG A 547 16.62 -34.11 4.46
N TYR A 548 16.69 -34.93 3.42
CA TYR A 548 17.51 -36.13 3.29
C TYR A 548 18.02 -36.67 4.63
N ALA A 549 17.25 -37.61 5.19
CA ALA A 549 17.80 -38.56 6.13
C ALA A 549 19.07 -39.15 5.48
N THR A 550 20.19 -38.93 6.15
CA THR A 550 21.51 -39.46 5.86
C THR A 550 21.44 -40.97 5.63
N HIS A 551 21.42 -41.40 4.37
CA HIS A 551 21.98 -42.69 3.98
C HIS A 551 23.52 -42.60 4.07
N GLN A 552 24.03 -42.56 5.30
CA GLN A 552 25.41 -42.89 5.64
C GLN A 552 25.41 -43.62 6.99
N ALA A 553 24.98 -44.87 6.95
CA ALA A 553 25.37 -45.91 7.91
C ALA A 553 24.83 -47.25 7.40
N SER A 554 25.55 -47.88 6.46
CA SER A 554 25.64 -49.35 6.26
C SER A 554 26.57 -49.65 5.09
N THR A 555 27.87 -49.61 5.38
CA THR A 555 28.87 -50.45 4.72
C THR A 555 29.77 -50.99 5.83
N VAL A 556 29.36 -52.15 6.35
CA VAL A 556 30.24 -53.30 6.58
C VAL A 556 29.55 -54.48 5.92
#